data_AF-A0A1G8DLB3-F1
#
_entry.id   AF-A0A1G8DLB3-F1
#
_cell.length_a   1.000
_cell.length_b   1.000
_cell.length_c   1.000
_cell.angle_alpha   90.00
_cell.angle_beta   90.00
_cell.angle_gamma   90.00
#
_symmetry.space_group_name_H-M   'P 1'
#
loop_
_entity.id
_entity.type
_entity.pdbx_description
1 polymer ?
#
loop_
_entity_poly.entity_id
_entity_poly.type
_entity_poly.pdbx_seq_one_letter_code
_entity_poly.pdbx_strand_id
1 'polypeptide(L)'
;MKIETVLKKTLKRDIAKATVMPVRELEEEEKGHFIAFVDDAEHSYDVSIVLQEEEVKEMQCDCAETTAVCLHKIAVLLAMNTTTTGDTKATKAKGGRRKKKLTESEELMLSMDKEVLMSWLSGVFKKNKPLEQQFTLTFSTKEVVYTKEQVKEIAEQAIFSVAGKRKTLEAAKIKKVLDLLTIALEPIDQFVVMNISKPVAFEIFTGFLDTIYAFDKRITHYSKRIGTYVDQYIEKFALSINNIQDEKVWEQLVKAYFDTLFKGVKKGNKRYNYILAQQLYLTGTKPQKLFYGDLLNGMLSVTKFNRYDFEPEFTEFLLKVALEEDFFEEVRPFFKRFTFEGY
;
A
#
# COMPACT_ATOMS: atom_id res chain seq x y z
N MET A 1 -24.49 32.76 -28.22
CA MET A 1 -23.41 33.35 -27.39
C MET A 1 -22.06 32.84 -27.87
N LYS A 2 -21.06 33.69 -28.14
CA LYS A 2 -19.71 33.22 -28.56
C LYS A 2 -19.02 32.39 -27.47
N ILE A 3 -18.19 31.43 -27.87
CA ILE A 3 -17.44 30.51 -26.98
C ILE A 3 -16.65 31.30 -25.92
N GLU A 4 -15.91 32.33 -26.33
CA GLU A 4 -15.14 33.17 -25.40
C GLU A 4 -16.00 33.84 -24.31
N THR A 5 -17.24 34.22 -24.65
CA THR A 5 -18.17 34.86 -23.72
C THR A 5 -18.69 33.86 -22.70
N VAL A 6 -18.89 32.60 -23.10
CA VAL A 6 -19.23 31.50 -22.19
C VAL A 6 -18.07 31.26 -21.24
N LEU A 7 -16.84 31.09 -21.77
CA LEU A 7 -15.64 30.84 -20.97
C LEU A 7 -15.29 32.00 -20.01
N LYS A 8 -15.50 33.27 -20.40
CA LYS A 8 -15.30 34.44 -19.54
C LYS A 8 -16.32 34.51 -18.38
N LYS A 9 -17.50 33.93 -18.54
CA LYS A 9 -18.55 33.88 -17.51
C LYS A 9 -18.40 32.67 -16.57
N THR A 10 -17.62 31.67 -16.95
CA THR A 10 -17.32 30.49 -16.14
C THR A 10 -16.38 30.83 -14.98
N LEU A 11 -16.63 30.25 -13.80
CA LEU A 11 -15.75 30.42 -12.64
C LEU A 11 -14.35 29.90 -12.94
N LYS A 12 -13.31 30.65 -12.53
CA LYS A 12 -11.90 30.26 -12.75
C LYS A 12 -11.56 28.87 -12.22
N ARG A 13 -12.18 28.44 -11.11
CA ARG A 13 -11.99 27.11 -10.53
C ARG A 13 -12.51 25.99 -11.46
N ASP A 14 -13.60 26.24 -12.17
CA ASP A 14 -14.25 25.26 -13.04
C ASP A 14 -13.49 25.16 -14.36
N ILE A 15 -12.93 26.28 -14.85
CA ILE A 15 -11.97 26.29 -15.96
C ILE A 15 -10.73 25.45 -15.62
N ALA A 16 -10.15 25.63 -14.44
CA ALA A 16 -8.95 24.88 -14.02
C ALA A 16 -9.21 23.37 -13.93
N LYS A 17 -10.39 22.97 -13.44
CA LYS A 17 -10.80 21.56 -13.40
C LYS A 17 -11.06 20.99 -14.80
N ALA A 18 -11.73 21.73 -15.67
CA ALA A 18 -12.02 21.30 -17.03
C ALA A 18 -10.76 21.19 -17.91
N THR A 19 -9.74 22.02 -17.66
CA THR A 19 -8.49 22.04 -18.46
C THR A 19 -7.69 20.72 -18.37
N VAL A 20 -7.83 19.98 -17.26
CA VAL A 20 -7.13 18.71 -17.05
C VAL A 20 -7.93 17.49 -17.50
N MET A 21 -9.18 17.68 -17.96
CA MET A 21 -10.03 16.61 -18.49
C MET A 21 -9.63 16.29 -19.93
N PRO A 22 -9.24 15.04 -20.25
CA PRO A 22 -8.94 14.66 -21.62
C PRO A 22 -10.19 14.73 -22.51
N VAL A 23 -10.08 15.44 -23.64
CA VAL A 23 -11.09 15.46 -24.71
C VAL A 23 -10.57 14.61 -25.86
N ARG A 24 -11.34 13.61 -26.30
CA ARG A 24 -11.01 12.68 -27.39
C ARG A 24 -12.06 12.80 -28.51
N GLU A 25 -11.60 12.54 -29.74
CA GLU A 25 -12.47 12.47 -30.93
C GLU A 25 -13.38 13.69 -31.09
N LEU A 26 -12.81 14.89 -30.86
CA LEU A 26 -13.50 16.15 -31.13
C LEU A 26 -13.60 16.34 -32.65
N GLU A 27 -14.78 16.06 -33.18
CA GLU A 27 -15.05 16.07 -34.62
C GLU A 27 -16.29 16.90 -34.94
N GLU A 28 -16.34 17.44 -36.16
CA GLU A 28 -17.50 18.14 -36.69
C GLU A 28 -18.27 17.15 -37.58
N GLU A 29 -19.42 16.65 -37.08
CA GLU A 29 -20.23 15.65 -37.78
C GLU A 29 -21.06 16.28 -38.91
N GLU A 30 -21.65 17.45 -38.62
CA GLU A 30 -22.35 18.30 -39.59
C GLU A 30 -21.87 19.73 -39.42
N LYS A 31 -22.08 20.60 -40.42
CA LYS A 31 -21.62 21.99 -40.34
C LYS A 31 -22.17 22.69 -39.10
N GLY A 32 -21.29 23.02 -38.16
CA GLY A 32 -21.62 23.62 -36.88
C GLY A 32 -22.00 22.63 -35.77
N HIS A 33 -22.08 21.33 -36.02
CA HIS A 33 -22.37 20.30 -35.02
C HIS A 33 -21.09 19.56 -34.62
N PHE A 34 -20.64 19.76 -33.39
CA PHE A 34 -19.43 19.16 -32.84
C PHE A 34 -19.79 18.10 -31.80
N ILE A 35 -19.11 16.96 -31.87
CA ILE A 35 -19.22 15.86 -30.91
C ILE A 35 -17.83 15.52 -30.36
N ALA A 36 -17.76 15.13 -29.08
CA ALA A 36 -16.53 14.69 -28.44
C ALA A 36 -16.80 13.81 -27.22
N PHE A 37 -15.80 13.00 -26.86
CA PHE A 37 -15.78 12.26 -25.59
C PHE A 37 -14.92 13.00 -24.57
N VAL A 38 -15.43 13.18 -23.36
CA VAL A 38 -14.67 13.76 -22.24
C VAL A 38 -14.49 12.73 -21.14
N ASP A 39 -13.23 12.39 -20.85
CA ASP A 39 -12.90 11.44 -19.79
C ASP A 39 -12.82 12.15 -18.42
N ASP A 40 -13.59 11.67 -17.46
CA ASP A 40 -13.61 12.14 -16.08
C ASP A 40 -13.39 10.96 -15.12
N ALA A 41 -12.11 10.75 -14.80
CA ALA A 41 -11.58 9.66 -14.00
C ALA A 41 -12.00 8.26 -14.49
N GLU A 42 -13.15 7.76 -14.06
CA GLU A 42 -13.63 6.39 -14.32
C GLU A 42 -14.73 6.32 -15.38
N HIS A 43 -15.23 7.47 -15.86
CA HIS A 43 -16.31 7.56 -16.82
C HIS A 43 -15.92 8.42 -18.03
N SER A 44 -16.53 8.12 -19.18
CA SER A 44 -16.41 8.90 -20.41
C SER A 44 -17.81 9.41 -20.76
N TYR A 45 -17.90 10.69 -21.07
CA TYR A 45 -19.17 11.39 -21.30
C TYR A 45 -19.22 11.94 -22.72
N ASP A 46 -20.36 11.72 -23.37
CA ASP A 46 -20.66 12.22 -24.70
C ASP A 46 -21.11 13.67 -24.62
N VAL A 47 -20.39 14.55 -25.32
CA VAL A 47 -20.67 15.99 -25.35
C VAL A 47 -20.92 16.42 -26.78
N SER A 48 -22.06 17.08 -27.01
CA SER A 48 -22.38 17.71 -28.29
C SER A 48 -22.56 19.22 -28.16
N ILE A 49 -22.04 19.98 -29.12
CA ILE A 49 -22.12 21.44 -29.17
C ILE A 49 -22.55 21.86 -30.58
N VAL A 50 -23.65 22.62 -30.65
CA VAL A 50 -24.15 23.21 -31.90
C VAL A 50 -23.76 24.69 -31.96
N LEU A 51 -22.98 25.04 -32.97
CA LEU A 51 -22.62 26.39 -33.37
C LEU A 51 -23.44 26.85 -34.57
N GLN A 52 -23.95 28.07 -34.52
CA GLN A 52 -24.51 28.77 -35.67
C GLN A 52 -23.81 30.13 -35.78
N GLU A 53 -23.13 30.39 -36.90
CA GLU A 53 -22.43 31.66 -37.14
C GLU A 53 -21.50 32.07 -35.97
N GLU A 54 -20.68 31.12 -35.49
CA GLU A 54 -19.75 31.25 -34.34
C GLU A 54 -20.39 31.41 -32.96
N GLU A 55 -21.71 31.27 -32.87
CA GLU A 55 -22.42 31.30 -31.59
C GLU A 55 -22.86 29.91 -31.13
N VAL A 56 -22.57 29.59 -29.87
CA VAL A 56 -23.14 28.42 -29.19
C VAL A 56 -24.65 28.58 -29.10
N LYS A 57 -25.38 27.67 -29.73
CA LYS A 57 -26.84 27.55 -29.72
C LYS A 57 -27.29 26.49 -28.73
N GLU A 58 -26.68 25.31 -28.78
CA GLU A 58 -27.02 24.18 -27.93
C GLU A 58 -25.77 23.48 -27.41
N MET A 59 -25.86 22.95 -26.19
CA MET A 59 -24.83 22.12 -25.57
C MET A 59 -25.50 20.98 -24.80
N GLN A 60 -25.23 19.75 -25.22
CA GLN A 60 -25.71 18.55 -24.52
C GLN A 60 -24.53 17.78 -23.95
N CYS A 61 -24.78 17.15 -22.81
CA CYS A 61 -23.85 16.23 -22.18
C CYS A 61 -24.70 15.19 -21.45
N ASP A 62 -24.29 13.94 -21.53
CA ASP A 62 -24.93 12.79 -20.89
C ASP A 62 -24.58 12.64 -19.40
N CYS A 63 -23.77 13.55 -18.83
CA CYS A 63 -23.49 13.59 -17.40
C CYS A 63 -24.75 13.91 -16.58
N ALA A 64 -24.80 13.43 -15.33
CA ALA A 64 -25.95 13.62 -14.44
C ALA A 64 -26.15 15.07 -13.93
N GLU A 65 -25.27 16.00 -14.32
CA GLU A 65 -25.31 17.39 -13.86
C GLU A 65 -26.41 18.17 -14.60
N THR A 66 -27.29 18.83 -13.83
CA THR A 66 -28.45 19.55 -14.39
C THR A 66 -28.15 21.01 -14.72
N THR A 67 -26.92 21.47 -14.42
CA THR A 67 -26.50 22.82 -14.77
C THR A 67 -26.45 23.04 -16.28
N ALA A 68 -26.74 24.26 -16.70
CA ALA A 68 -26.71 24.64 -18.12
C ALA A 68 -25.34 24.35 -18.77
N VAL A 69 -24.23 24.49 -18.01
CA VAL A 69 -22.86 24.25 -18.46
C VAL A 69 -22.09 23.45 -17.41
N CYS A 70 -21.99 22.13 -17.60
CA CYS A 70 -21.16 21.26 -16.78
C CYS A 70 -19.67 21.35 -17.13
N LEU A 71 -18.80 20.73 -16.32
CA LEU A 71 -17.35 20.72 -16.52
C LEU A 71 -16.95 20.09 -17.87
N HIS A 72 -17.66 19.07 -18.33
CA HIS A 72 -17.39 18.41 -19.62
C HIS A 72 -17.65 19.33 -20.81
N LYS A 73 -18.77 20.07 -20.77
CA LYS A 73 -19.07 21.11 -21.77
C LYS A 73 -17.99 22.19 -21.79
N ILE A 74 -17.47 22.60 -20.62
CA ILE A 74 -16.37 23.58 -20.52
C ILE A 74 -15.10 23.01 -21.16
N ALA A 75 -14.77 21.74 -20.92
CA ALA A 75 -13.59 21.09 -21.49
C ALA A 75 -13.62 21.08 -23.03
N VAL A 76 -14.78 20.75 -23.62
CA VAL A 76 -14.97 20.79 -25.08
C VAL A 76 -14.87 22.22 -25.61
N LEU A 77 -15.51 23.20 -24.97
CA LEU A 77 -15.41 24.61 -25.36
C LEU A 77 -13.95 25.12 -25.31
N LEU A 78 -13.16 24.70 -24.31
CA LEU A 78 -11.74 25.03 -24.23
C LEU A 78 -10.95 24.41 -25.39
N ALA A 79 -11.20 23.13 -25.71
CA ALA A 79 -10.57 22.45 -26.84
C ALA A 79 -10.92 23.12 -28.18
N MET A 80 -12.18 23.48 -28.40
CA MET A 80 -12.64 24.20 -29.58
C MET A 80 -12.07 25.63 -29.69
N ASN A 81 -11.88 26.31 -28.55
CA ASN A 81 -11.28 27.64 -28.52
C ASN A 81 -9.77 27.61 -28.84
N THR A 82 -9.08 26.51 -28.51
CA THR A 82 -7.67 26.32 -28.88
C THR A 82 -7.46 25.95 -30.35
N THR A 83 -8.46 25.38 -31.03
CA THR A 83 -8.39 25.07 -32.47
C THR A 83 -8.76 26.26 -33.37
N THR A 84 -9.44 27.27 -32.83
CA THR A 84 -9.87 28.48 -33.56
C THR A 84 -8.90 29.67 -33.42
N THR A 85 -8.08 29.72 -32.38
CA THR A 85 -6.94 30.66 -32.32
C THR A 85 -5.75 30.04 -33.03
N GLY A 86 -5.38 30.56 -34.21
CA GLY A 86 -4.34 30.06 -35.11
C GLY A 86 -2.90 30.02 -34.59
N ASP A 87 -2.65 29.42 -33.43
CA ASP A 87 -1.35 28.97 -32.97
C ASP A 87 -1.24 27.47 -33.24
N THR A 88 -0.87 27.13 -34.47
CA THR A 88 -0.33 25.81 -34.85
C THR A 88 1.06 25.63 -34.23
N LYS A 89 1.12 25.62 -32.90
CA LYS A 89 2.14 24.83 -32.21
C LYS A 89 1.54 23.45 -32.03
N ALA A 90 1.85 22.60 -32.99
CA ALA A 90 2.00 21.18 -32.72
C ALA A 90 2.89 21.05 -31.48
N THR A 91 2.28 20.99 -30.30
CA THR A 91 2.90 20.42 -29.11
C THR A 91 3.12 18.98 -29.47
N LYS A 92 4.29 18.72 -30.07
CA LYS A 92 4.99 17.45 -29.95
C LYS A 92 4.79 17.05 -28.50
N ALA A 93 3.96 16.03 -28.29
CA ALA A 93 3.80 15.39 -27.01
C ALA A 93 5.21 14.99 -26.55
N LYS A 94 5.81 15.82 -25.70
CA LYS A 94 7.07 15.52 -25.05
C LYS A 94 6.77 14.36 -24.12
N GLY A 95 7.35 13.22 -24.43
CA GLY A 95 7.31 12.04 -23.58
C GLY A 95 6.01 11.27 -23.73
N GLY A 96 5.76 10.74 -24.93
CA GLY A 96 5.08 9.46 -25.01
C GLY A 96 5.81 8.49 -24.07
N ARG A 97 5.19 8.18 -22.93
CA ARG A 97 5.45 6.92 -22.23
C ARG A 97 5.44 5.89 -23.34
N ARG A 98 6.59 5.25 -23.61
CA ARG A 98 6.65 4.08 -24.50
C ARG A 98 5.44 3.23 -24.11
N LYS A 99 4.42 3.13 -24.98
CA LYS A 99 3.40 2.09 -24.83
C LYS A 99 4.23 0.83 -24.69
N LYS A 100 4.18 0.22 -23.51
CA LYS A 100 4.89 -1.02 -23.22
C LYS A 100 4.51 -1.96 -24.36
N LYS A 101 5.50 -2.39 -25.16
CA LYS A 101 5.24 -3.28 -26.28
C LYS A 101 4.55 -4.50 -25.67
N LEU A 102 3.29 -4.71 -26.03
CA LEU A 102 2.53 -5.83 -25.49
C LEU A 102 3.28 -7.10 -25.87
N THR A 103 3.38 -7.99 -24.90
CA THR A 103 3.83 -9.36 -25.11
C THR A 103 2.79 -10.10 -25.94
N GLU A 104 3.20 -11.13 -26.66
CA GLU A 104 2.29 -12.01 -27.42
C GLU A 104 1.13 -12.52 -26.54
N SER A 105 1.42 -12.82 -25.27
CA SER A 105 0.38 -13.20 -24.29
C SER A 105 -0.62 -12.09 -24.00
N GLU A 106 -0.19 -10.82 -23.94
CA GLU A 106 -1.09 -9.68 -23.70
C GLU A 106 -1.97 -9.40 -24.94
N GLU A 107 -1.42 -9.52 -26.14
CA GLU A 107 -2.19 -9.39 -27.39
C GLU A 107 -3.23 -10.51 -27.54
N LEU A 108 -2.87 -11.74 -27.20
CA LEU A 108 -3.80 -12.87 -27.16
C LEU A 108 -4.92 -12.65 -26.13
N MET A 109 -4.60 -12.18 -24.92
CA MET A 109 -5.62 -11.90 -23.91
C MET A 109 -6.61 -10.81 -24.34
N LEU A 110 -6.15 -9.79 -25.08
CA LEU A 110 -6.99 -8.69 -25.57
C LEU A 110 -7.84 -9.08 -26.78
N SER A 111 -7.41 -10.07 -27.56
CA SER A 111 -8.11 -10.54 -28.77
C SER A 111 -9.06 -11.71 -28.51
N MET A 112 -8.94 -12.39 -27.37
CA MET A 112 -9.83 -13.49 -26.99
C MET A 112 -11.19 -12.97 -26.53
N ASP A 113 -12.25 -13.66 -26.93
CA ASP A 113 -13.58 -13.43 -26.39
C ASP A 113 -13.62 -13.68 -24.88
N LYS A 114 -14.36 -12.83 -24.17
CA LYS A 114 -14.51 -12.89 -22.71
C LYS A 114 -14.91 -14.29 -22.22
N GLU A 115 -15.84 -14.94 -22.92
CA GLU A 115 -16.35 -16.26 -22.57
C GLU A 115 -15.30 -17.36 -22.71
N VAL A 116 -14.46 -17.27 -23.74
CA VAL A 116 -13.35 -18.20 -23.99
C VAL A 116 -12.28 -18.03 -22.90
N LEU A 117 -11.94 -16.79 -22.58
CA LEU A 117 -10.98 -16.46 -21.53
C LEU A 117 -11.47 -16.96 -20.16
N MET A 118 -12.75 -16.74 -19.83
CA MET A 118 -13.36 -17.22 -18.57
C MET A 118 -13.36 -18.76 -18.48
N SER A 119 -13.69 -19.45 -19.57
CA SER A 119 -13.69 -20.92 -19.62
C SER A 119 -12.28 -21.48 -19.45
N TRP A 120 -11.29 -20.87 -20.12
CA TRP A 120 -9.89 -21.25 -19.97
C TRP A 120 -9.37 -21.01 -18.55
N LEU A 121 -9.60 -19.82 -17.97
CA LEU A 121 -9.21 -19.50 -16.58
C LEU A 121 -9.86 -20.45 -15.58
N SER A 122 -11.13 -20.78 -15.75
CA SER A 122 -11.83 -21.77 -14.93
C SER A 122 -11.18 -23.15 -15.02
N GLY A 123 -10.74 -23.55 -16.21
CA GLY A 123 -9.98 -24.78 -16.42
C GLY A 123 -8.59 -24.77 -15.76
N VAL A 124 -7.93 -23.62 -15.75
CA VAL A 124 -6.64 -23.41 -15.08
C VAL A 124 -6.81 -23.48 -13.55
N PHE A 125 -7.81 -22.82 -12.99
CA PHE A 125 -8.10 -22.83 -11.55
C PHE A 125 -8.36 -24.22 -11.00
N LYS A 126 -9.13 -25.04 -11.73
CA LYS A 126 -9.35 -26.46 -11.37
C LYS A 126 -8.06 -27.27 -11.26
N LYS A 127 -7.02 -26.88 -12.01
CA LYS A 127 -5.70 -27.55 -12.02
C LYS A 127 -4.68 -26.87 -11.10
N ASN A 128 -4.93 -25.64 -10.67
CA ASN A 128 -4.01 -24.83 -9.87
C ASN A 128 -4.78 -24.02 -8.82
N LYS A 129 -5.11 -24.69 -7.71
CA LYS A 129 -5.90 -24.10 -6.61
C LYS A 129 -5.25 -22.86 -5.98
N PRO A 130 -3.91 -22.79 -5.78
CA PRO A 130 -3.26 -21.56 -5.32
C PRO A 130 -3.48 -20.36 -6.26
N LEU A 131 -3.47 -20.57 -7.58
CA LEU A 131 -3.69 -19.49 -8.54
C LEU A 131 -5.15 -18.98 -8.52
N GLU A 132 -6.11 -19.86 -8.29
CA GLU A 132 -7.51 -19.49 -8.06
C GLU A 132 -7.68 -18.61 -6.82
N GLN A 133 -6.99 -18.98 -5.73
CA GLN A 133 -6.98 -18.19 -4.51
C GLN A 133 -6.36 -16.81 -4.75
N GLN A 134 -5.20 -16.75 -5.42
CA GLN A 134 -4.57 -15.50 -5.79
C GLN A 134 -5.51 -14.61 -6.63
N PHE A 135 -6.13 -15.16 -7.67
CA PHE A 135 -7.08 -14.43 -8.52
C PHE A 135 -8.27 -13.89 -7.70
N THR A 136 -8.84 -14.71 -6.83
CA THR A 136 -9.97 -14.30 -5.99
C THR A 136 -9.58 -13.19 -5.03
N LEU A 137 -8.39 -13.26 -4.43
CA LEU A 137 -7.88 -12.23 -3.53
C LEU A 137 -7.61 -10.90 -4.27
N THR A 138 -7.13 -10.96 -5.52
CA THR A 138 -6.80 -9.77 -6.31
C THR A 138 -8.05 -9.05 -6.86
N PHE A 139 -9.10 -9.78 -7.25
CA PHE A 139 -10.25 -9.22 -7.99
C PHE A 139 -11.59 -9.27 -7.26
N SER A 140 -11.64 -9.76 -6.01
CA SER A 140 -12.86 -9.73 -5.21
C SER A 140 -13.22 -8.29 -4.80
N THR A 141 -14.44 -7.85 -5.12
CA THR A 141 -15.02 -6.56 -4.70
C THR A 141 -15.64 -6.59 -3.30
N LYS A 142 -15.65 -7.75 -2.63
CA LYS A 142 -15.99 -7.81 -1.20
C LYS A 142 -14.91 -7.07 -0.43
N GLU A 143 -15.30 -6.18 0.47
CA GLU A 143 -14.41 -5.63 1.49
C GLU A 143 -13.79 -6.82 2.24
N VAL A 144 -12.60 -7.26 1.81
CA VAL A 144 -11.97 -8.45 2.38
C VAL A 144 -11.42 -8.03 3.72
N VAL A 145 -12.23 -8.20 4.75
CA VAL A 145 -11.76 -8.15 6.12
C VAL A 145 -10.88 -9.38 6.30
N TYR A 146 -9.57 -9.17 6.44
CA TYR A 146 -8.66 -10.23 6.82
C TYR A 146 -8.66 -10.37 8.34
N THR A 147 -8.80 -11.61 8.79
CA THR A 147 -8.60 -11.99 10.19
C THR A 147 -7.24 -12.66 10.37
N LYS A 148 -6.75 -12.70 11.60
CA LYS A 148 -5.53 -13.42 11.97
C LYS A 148 -5.58 -14.88 11.51
N GLU A 149 -6.72 -15.53 11.68
CA GLU A 149 -6.96 -16.93 11.35
C GLU A 149 -6.88 -17.17 9.84
N GLN A 150 -7.50 -16.29 9.04
CA GLN A 150 -7.44 -16.37 7.58
C GLN A 150 -6.01 -16.17 7.05
N VAL A 151 -5.26 -15.21 7.60
CA VAL A 151 -3.87 -14.97 7.19
C VAL A 151 -3.00 -16.17 7.52
N LYS A 152 -3.19 -16.77 8.70
CA LYS A 152 -2.55 -18.03 9.06
C LYS A 152 -2.88 -19.14 8.07
N GLU A 153 -4.15 -19.33 7.73
CA GLU A 153 -4.57 -20.38 6.78
C GLU A 153 -3.93 -20.17 5.40
N ILE A 154 -3.97 -18.95 4.87
CA ILE A 154 -3.36 -18.59 3.58
C ILE A 154 -1.85 -18.90 3.60
N ALA A 155 -1.15 -18.49 4.66
CA ALA A 155 0.28 -18.75 4.80
C ALA A 155 0.58 -20.25 4.92
N GLU A 156 -0.20 -21.01 5.70
CA GLU A 156 -0.04 -22.45 5.85
C GLU A 156 -0.28 -23.20 4.53
N GLN A 157 -1.29 -22.79 3.75
CA GLN A 157 -1.58 -23.36 2.43
C GLN A 157 -0.45 -23.07 1.43
N ALA A 158 0.04 -21.83 1.39
CA ALA A 158 1.18 -21.45 0.57
C ALA A 158 2.42 -22.28 0.92
N ILE A 159 2.76 -22.37 2.21
CA ILE A 159 3.89 -23.20 2.70
C ILE A 159 3.69 -24.67 2.31
N PHE A 160 2.50 -25.23 2.56
CA PHE A 160 2.21 -26.64 2.31
C PHE A 160 2.29 -27.01 0.83
N SER A 161 1.88 -26.11 -0.08
CA SER A 161 1.93 -26.36 -1.53
C SER A 161 3.35 -26.64 -2.06
N VAL A 162 4.38 -26.09 -1.40
CA VAL A 162 5.79 -26.24 -1.80
C VAL A 162 6.53 -27.25 -0.92
N ALA A 163 6.33 -27.17 0.41
CA ALA A 163 7.05 -27.97 1.39
C ALA A 163 6.38 -29.32 1.70
N GLY A 164 5.05 -29.41 1.53
CA GLY A 164 4.25 -30.56 1.95
C GLY A 164 4.49 -30.91 3.42
N LYS A 165 4.67 -32.21 3.69
CA LYS A 165 4.97 -32.76 5.03
C LYS A 165 6.47 -32.96 5.30
N ARG A 166 7.36 -32.39 4.49
CA ARG A 166 8.81 -32.64 4.59
C ARG A 166 9.38 -32.00 5.86
N LYS A 167 10.28 -32.71 6.53
CA LYS A 167 11.05 -32.21 7.69
C LYS A 167 12.37 -31.53 7.30
N THR A 168 12.82 -31.69 6.05
CA THR A 168 14.05 -31.07 5.55
C THR A 168 13.76 -30.40 4.22
N LEU A 169 14.29 -29.19 4.03
CA LEU A 169 14.10 -28.43 2.79
C LEU A 169 15.41 -27.82 2.28
N GLU A 170 15.64 -28.00 0.99
CA GLU A 170 16.75 -27.38 0.27
C GLU A 170 16.48 -25.89 0.01
N ALA A 171 17.55 -25.10 -0.16
CA ALA A 171 17.48 -23.66 -0.35
C ALA A 171 16.58 -23.22 -1.54
N ALA A 172 16.50 -24.02 -2.60
CA ALA A 172 15.63 -23.75 -3.75
C ALA A 172 14.14 -23.87 -3.38
N LYS A 173 13.77 -24.82 -2.53
CA LYS A 173 12.39 -24.98 -2.03
C LYS A 173 12.04 -23.89 -1.03
N ILE A 174 12.97 -23.50 -0.16
CA ILE A 174 12.79 -22.34 0.72
C ILE A 174 12.48 -21.09 -0.10
N LYS A 175 13.25 -20.81 -1.16
CA LYS A 175 12.97 -19.66 -2.04
C LYS A 175 11.55 -19.72 -2.61
N LYS A 176 11.14 -20.88 -3.14
CA LYS A 176 9.79 -21.05 -3.70
C LYS A 176 8.67 -20.83 -2.67
N VAL A 177 8.86 -21.26 -1.42
CA VAL A 177 7.92 -20.95 -0.32
C VAL A 177 7.80 -19.45 -0.13
N LEU A 178 8.93 -18.75 -0.01
CA LEU A 178 8.97 -17.30 0.24
C LEU A 178 8.42 -16.49 -0.94
N ASP A 179 8.73 -16.90 -2.18
CA ASP A 179 8.17 -16.28 -3.39
C ASP A 179 6.63 -16.40 -3.39
N LEU A 180 6.10 -17.57 -3.04
CA LEU A 180 4.65 -17.80 -2.97
C LEU A 180 3.98 -17.05 -1.81
N LEU A 181 4.64 -16.97 -0.65
CA LEU A 181 4.16 -16.17 0.48
C LEU A 181 4.07 -14.69 0.13
N THR A 182 5.10 -14.13 -0.55
CA THR A 182 5.06 -12.74 -1.05
C THR A 182 3.82 -12.49 -1.89
N ILE A 183 3.53 -13.39 -2.82
CA ILE A 183 2.36 -13.27 -3.71
C ILE A 183 1.05 -13.37 -2.92
N ALA A 184 0.95 -14.35 -2.02
CA ALA A 184 -0.27 -14.59 -1.26
C ALA A 184 -0.59 -13.47 -0.25
N LEU A 185 0.44 -12.82 0.29
CA LEU A 185 0.32 -11.77 1.30
C LEU A 185 0.17 -10.37 0.72
N GLU A 186 0.45 -10.14 -0.56
CA GLU A 186 0.34 -8.81 -1.19
C GLU A 186 -1.00 -8.08 -0.92
N PRO A 187 -2.19 -8.70 -1.10
CA PRO A 187 -3.45 -8.04 -0.78
C PRO A 187 -3.68 -7.87 0.73
N ILE A 188 -3.11 -8.75 1.56
CA ILE A 188 -3.16 -8.63 3.03
C ILE A 188 -2.30 -7.44 3.48
N ASP A 189 -1.13 -7.24 2.88
CA ASP A 189 -0.25 -6.12 3.19
C ASP A 189 -0.93 -4.78 2.89
N GLN A 190 -1.68 -4.68 1.78
CA GLN A 190 -2.47 -3.48 1.47
C GLN A 190 -3.55 -3.24 2.54
N PHE A 191 -4.26 -4.29 2.94
CA PHE A 191 -5.26 -4.19 4.03
C PHE A 191 -4.63 -3.75 5.35
N VAL A 192 -3.47 -4.33 5.71
CA VAL A 192 -2.73 -3.98 6.93
C VAL A 192 -2.32 -2.51 6.92
N VAL A 193 -1.82 -1.99 5.80
CA VAL A 193 -1.44 -0.58 5.67
C VAL A 193 -2.66 0.34 5.84
N MET A 194 -3.80 0.02 5.22
CA MET A 194 -5.03 0.80 5.36
C MET A 194 -5.60 0.78 6.78
N ASN A 195 -5.27 -0.24 7.57
CA ASN A 195 -5.77 -0.43 8.93
C ASN A 195 -4.65 -0.35 9.98
N ILE A 196 -3.51 0.27 9.65
CA ILE A 196 -2.28 0.21 10.47
C ILE A 196 -2.46 0.76 11.89
N SER A 197 -3.40 1.69 12.07
CA SER A 197 -3.75 2.28 13.37
C SER A 197 -4.76 1.45 14.18
N LYS A 198 -5.29 0.36 13.62
CA LYS A 198 -6.29 -0.50 14.27
C LYS A 198 -5.64 -1.77 14.83
N PRO A 199 -6.18 -2.37 15.91
CA PRO A 199 -5.63 -3.60 16.49
C PRO A 199 -5.47 -4.75 15.50
N VAL A 200 -6.39 -4.87 14.53
CA VAL A 200 -6.41 -5.93 13.51
C VAL A 200 -5.11 -5.99 12.70
N ALA A 201 -4.45 -4.86 12.44
CA ALA A 201 -3.19 -4.84 11.70
C ALA A 201 -2.08 -5.56 12.47
N PHE A 202 -2.00 -5.32 13.79
CA PHE A 202 -1.04 -5.99 14.66
C PHE A 202 -1.37 -7.48 14.87
N GLU A 203 -2.65 -7.82 14.95
CA GLU A 203 -3.10 -9.22 15.05
C GLU A 203 -2.73 -10.04 13.80
N ILE A 204 -2.92 -9.46 12.62
CA ILE A 204 -2.50 -10.06 11.33
C ILE A 204 -0.98 -10.21 11.29
N PHE A 205 -0.25 -9.12 11.59
CA PHE A 205 1.21 -9.10 11.59
C PHE A 205 1.80 -10.21 12.49
N THR A 206 1.33 -10.29 13.73
CA THR A 206 1.79 -11.32 14.67
C THR A 206 1.34 -12.72 14.29
N GLY A 207 0.13 -12.88 13.72
CA GLY A 207 -0.37 -14.15 13.22
C GLY A 207 0.47 -14.74 12.09
N PHE A 208 0.87 -13.90 11.14
CA PHE A 208 1.77 -14.32 10.07
C PHE A 208 3.15 -14.72 10.61
N LEU A 209 3.73 -13.90 11.49
CA LEU A 209 5.03 -14.18 12.09
C LEU A 209 5.02 -15.48 12.91
N ASP A 210 3.98 -15.72 13.69
CA ASP A 210 3.82 -16.97 14.43
C ASP A 210 3.79 -18.18 13.48
N THR A 211 3.15 -18.03 12.31
CA THR A 211 3.04 -19.08 11.29
C THR A 211 4.39 -19.38 10.65
N ILE A 212 5.14 -18.35 10.23
CA ILE A 212 6.45 -18.55 9.59
C ILE A 212 7.50 -19.06 10.59
N TYR A 213 7.49 -18.59 11.84
CA TYR A 213 8.37 -19.14 12.89
C TYR A 213 8.02 -20.59 13.25
N ALA A 214 6.73 -20.95 13.29
CA ALA A 214 6.33 -22.34 13.49
C ALA A 214 6.79 -23.24 12.33
N PHE A 215 6.71 -22.73 11.10
CA PHE A 215 7.25 -23.42 9.93
C PHE A 215 8.77 -23.59 10.03
N ASP A 216 9.52 -22.52 10.28
CA ASP A 216 10.98 -22.51 10.41
C ASP A 216 11.45 -23.53 11.46
N LYS A 217 10.83 -23.52 12.65
CA LYS A 217 11.12 -24.49 13.72
C LYS A 217 10.81 -25.95 13.37
N ARG A 218 9.85 -26.19 12.47
CA ARG A 218 9.41 -27.54 12.09
C ARG A 218 10.37 -28.21 11.11
N ILE A 219 11.18 -27.43 10.39
CA ILE A 219 12.03 -27.94 9.31
C ILE A 219 13.52 -27.80 9.64
N THR A 220 14.33 -28.66 9.06
CA THR A 220 15.79 -28.51 9.03
C THR A 220 16.19 -27.91 7.68
N HIS A 221 16.95 -26.81 7.71
CA HIS A 221 17.54 -26.16 6.54
C HIS A 221 18.79 -25.36 6.93
N TYR A 222 19.62 -25.02 5.94
CA TYR A 222 20.82 -24.19 6.11
C TYR A 222 20.66 -22.78 5.50
N SER A 223 19.47 -22.46 4.97
CA SER A 223 19.23 -21.18 4.29
C SER A 223 18.97 -20.05 5.29
N LYS A 224 19.62 -18.90 5.11
CA LYS A 224 19.34 -17.66 5.85
C LYS A 224 18.10 -16.91 5.32
N ARG A 225 17.50 -17.35 4.21
CA ARG A 225 16.46 -16.62 3.49
C ARG A 225 15.19 -16.39 4.32
N ILE A 226 14.81 -17.33 5.19
CA ILE A 226 13.64 -17.15 6.07
C ILE A 226 13.88 -15.99 7.04
N GLY A 227 15.04 -15.96 7.71
CA GLY A 227 15.42 -14.87 8.60
C GLY A 227 15.39 -13.52 7.88
N THR A 228 16.04 -13.41 6.72
CA THR A 228 16.02 -12.16 5.92
C THR A 228 14.61 -11.75 5.52
N TYR A 229 13.76 -12.69 5.13
CA TYR A 229 12.38 -12.41 4.76
C TYR A 229 11.56 -11.90 5.95
N VAL A 230 11.72 -12.51 7.12
CA VAL A 230 11.08 -12.09 8.36
C VAL A 230 11.54 -10.69 8.77
N ASP A 231 12.83 -10.42 8.72
CA ASP A 231 13.38 -9.09 9.06
C ASP A 231 12.80 -8.01 8.13
N GLN A 232 12.74 -8.28 6.82
CA GLN A 232 12.14 -7.38 5.83
C GLN A 232 10.64 -7.16 6.06
N TYR A 233 9.91 -8.21 6.44
CA TYR A 233 8.49 -8.09 6.76
C TYR A 233 8.26 -7.20 7.99
N ILE A 234 9.08 -7.36 9.03
CA ILE A 234 9.03 -6.53 10.25
C ILE A 234 9.40 -5.07 9.94
N GLU A 235 10.45 -4.86 9.14
CA GLU A 235 10.86 -3.52 8.69
C GLU A 235 9.74 -2.81 7.90
N LYS A 236 9.09 -3.51 6.96
CA LYS A 236 7.95 -2.96 6.20
C LYS A 236 6.78 -2.57 7.11
N PHE A 237 6.49 -3.38 8.12
CA PHE A 237 5.44 -3.07 9.10
C PHE A 237 5.82 -1.84 9.94
N ALA A 238 7.07 -1.74 10.41
CA ALA A 238 7.57 -0.58 11.14
C ALA A 238 7.51 0.71 10.29
N LEU A 239 7.91 0.64 9.02
CA LEU A 239 7.79 1.73 8.06
C LEU A 239 6.33 2.16 7.88
N SER A 240 5.40 1.21 7.82
CA SER A 240 3.97 1.50 7.70
C SER A 240 3.45 2.26 8.92
N ILE A 241 3.90 1.89 10.13
CA ILE A 241 3.62 2.64 11.35
C ILE A 241 4.23 4.05 11.25
N ASN A 242 5.53 4.17 10.96
CA ASN A 242 6.22 5.45 10.92
C ASN A 242 5.74 6.41 9.81
N ASN A 243 5.03 5.90 8.80
CA ASN A 243 4.42 6.70 7.74
C ASN A 243 3.00 7.21 8.08
N ILE A 244 2.46 6.91 9.26
CA ILE A 244 1.20 7.50 9.73
C ILE A 244 1.37 9.03 9.78
N GLN A 245 0.50 9.74 9.06
CA GLN A 245 0.59 11.19 8.92
C GLN A 245 0.08 11.95 10.15
N ASP A 246 -0.88 11.36 10.88
CA ASP A 246 -1.38 11.92 12.13
C ASP A 246 -0.43 11.54 13.28
N GLU A 247 0.39 12.51 13.70
CA GLU A 247 1.39 12.35 14.75
C GLU A 247 0.80 11.83 16.06
N LYS A 248 -0.39 12.29 16.46
CA LYS A 248 -1.01 11.83 17.72
C LYS A 248 -1.44 10.37 17.64
N VAL A 249 -1.97 9.96 16.48
CA VAL A 249 -2.33 8.55 16.24
C VAL A 249 -1.06 7.68 16.26
N TRP A 250 0.01 8.14 15.63
CA TRP A 250 1.30 7.47 15.65
C TRP A 250 1.85 7.31 17.07
N GLU A 251 1.92 8.40 17.85
CA GLU A 251 2.41 8.40 19.23
C GLU A 251 1.63 7.41 20.12
N GLN A 252 0.29 7.42 20.01
CA GLN A 252 -0.58 6.51 20.76
C GLN A 252 -0.32 5.06 20.40
N LEU A 253 -0.13 4.76 19.11
CA LEU A 253 0.15 3.41 18.63
C LEU A 253 1.51 2.91 19.14
N VAL A 254 2.55 3.73 19.03
CA VAL A 254 3.90 3.38 19.53
C VAL A 254 3.90 3.21 21.04
N LYS A 255 3.21 4.08 21.78
CA LYS A 255 3.06 3.95 23.23
C LYS A 255 2.34 2.66 23.63
N ALA A 256 1.22 2.34 23.00
CA ALA A 256 0.48 1.11 23.28
C ALA A 256 1.32 -0.14 22.98
N TYR A 257 2.12 -0.08 21.91
CA TYR A 257 3.06 -1.13 21.56
C TYR A 257 4.14 -1.32 22.65
N PHE A 258 4.78 -0.25 23.09
CA PHE A 258 5.78 -0.29 24.17
C PHE A 258 5.19 -0.80 25.49
N ASP A 259 4.01 -0.31 25.87
CA ASP A 259 3.31 -0.80 27.05
C ASP A 259 3.14 -2.32 27.01
N THR A 260 2.77 -2.85 25.84
CA THR A 260 2.61 -4.29 25.64
C THR A 260 3.96 -5.01 25.69
N LEU A 261 4.98 -4.49 25.02
CA LEU A 261 6.34 -5.04 25.01
C LEU A 261 6.88 -5.14 26.44
N PHE A 262 6.88 -4.05 27.20
CA PHE A 262 7.45 -3.99 28.55
C PHE A 262 6.62 -4.77 29.58
N LYS A 263 5.28 -4.79 29.48
CA LYS A 263 4.44 -5.67 30.32
C LYS A 263 4.64 -7.16 29.98
N GLY A 264 4.91 -7.47 28.73
CA GLY A 264 5.06 -8.83 28.22
C GLY A 264 6.39 -9.51 28.59
N VAL A 265 7.40 -8.75 28.98
CA VAL A 265 8.78 -9.24 29.18
C VAL A 265 8.83 -10.41 30.17
N LYS A 266 8.16 -10.29 31.33
CA LYS A 266 8.13 -11.33 32.37
C LYS A 266 7.44 -12.64 31.94
N LYS A 267 6.67 -12.60 30.85
CA LYS A 267 5.97 -13.76 30.28
C LYS A 267 6.73 -14.36 29.08
N GLY A 268 7.88 -13.80 28.72
CA GLY A 268 8.63 -14.16 27.52
C GLY A 268 8.03 -13.50 26.29
N ASN A 269 8.59 -12.34 25.90
CA ASN A 269 8.27 -11.75 24.61
C ASN A 269 8.78 -12.62 23.48
N LYS A 270 8.08 -12.57 22.35
CA LYS A 270 8.56 -13.17 21.12
C LYS A 270 9.60 -12.25 20.50
N ARG A 271 10.68 -12.83 19.94
CA ARG A 271 11.81 -12.12 19.34
C ARG A 271 11.40 -11.02 18.36
N TYR A 272 10.37 -11.25 17.56
CA TYR A 272 9.89 -10.25 16.60
C TYR A 272 9.38 -8.96 17.23
N ASN A 273 8.95 -8.97 18.50
CA ASN A 273 8.60 -7.74 19.21
C ASN A 273 9.86 -6.89 19.47
N TYR A 274 10.98 -7.52 19.84
CA TYR A 274 12.24 -6.80 19.99
C TYR A 274 12.74 -6.24 18.66
N ILE A 275 12.58 -6.99 17.56
CA ILE A 275 12.95 -6.53 16.22
C ILE A 275 12.04 -5.38 15.77
N LEU A 276 10.72 -5.46 16.00
CA LEU A 276 9.81 -4.38 15.64
C LEU A 276 10.12 -3.09 16.42
N ALA A 277 10.43 -3.19 17.71
CA ALA A 277 10.86 -2.02 18.51
C ALA A 277 12.12 -1.38 17.91
N GLN A 278 13.11 -2.20 17.54
CA GLN A 278 14.32 -1.73 16.86
C GLN A 278 13.99 -1.01 15.54
N GLN A 279 13.16 -1.62 14.69
CA GLN A 279 12.83 -1.07 13.38
C GLN A 279 12.01 0.23 13.47
N LEU A 280 11.13 0.37 14.47
CA LEU A 280 10.40 1.61 14.71
C LEU A 280 11.35 2.79 14.97
N TYR A 281 12.43 2.57 15.72
CA TYR A 281 13.45 3.60 15.91
C TYR A 281 14.31 3.79 14.66
N LEU A 282 14.85 2.70 14.08
CA LEU A 282 15.81 2.78 12.97
C LEU A 282 15.23 3.45 11.72
N THR A 283 13.95 3.20 11.45
CA THR A 283 13.23 3.75 10.29
C THR A 283 12.51 5.07 10.59
N GLY A 284 12.55 5.53 11.84
CA GLY A 284 11.89 6.76 12.28
C GLY A 284 12.60 8.03 11.81
N THR A 285 11.82 9.08 11.58
CA THR A 285 12.32 10.44 11.42
C THR A 285 12.94 10.97 12.71
N LYS A 286 13.67 12.09 12.66
CA LYS A 286 14.27 12.69 13.86
C LYS A 286 13.25 13.00 14.97
N PRO A 287 12.08 13.61 14.71
CA PRO A 287 11.06 13.80 15.75
C PRO A 287 10.56 12.48 16.35
N GLN A 288 10.36 11.46 15.51
CA GLN A 288 9.91 10.15 15.97
C GLN A 288 10.96 9.46 16.85
N LYS A 289 12.25 9.61 16.54
CA LYS A 289 13.35 9.07 17.37
C LYS A 289 13.42 9.75 18.73
N LEU A 290 13.23 11.07 18.79
CA LEU A 290 13.15 11.82 20.05
C LEU A 290 11.99 11.31 20.91
N PHE A 291 10.79 11.20 20.35
CA PHE A 291 9.63 10.65 21.07
C PHE A 291 9.86 9.21 21.54
N TYR A 292 10.46 8.36 20.69
CA TYR A 292 10.84 6.99 21.05
C TYR A 292 11.84 6.99 22.23
N GLY A 293 12.83 7.88 22.20
CA GLY A 293 13.81 8.06 23.27
C GLY A 293 13.16 8.46 24.58
N ASP A 294 12.29 9.47 24.57
CA ASP A 294 11.53 9.91 25.75
C ASP A 294 10.67 8.79 26.35
N LEU A 295 9.98 8.06 25.48
CA LEU A 295 9.16 6.92 25.88
C LEU A 295 10.03 5.82 26.49
N LEU A 296 11.17 5.51 25.88
CA LEU A 296 12.09 4.49 26.36
C LEU A 296 12.72 4.88 27.70
N ASN A 297 13.15 6.14 27.85
CA ASN A 297 13.63 6.67 29.12
C ASN A 297 12.59 6.48 30.22
N GLY A 298 11.34 6.87 29.96
CA GLY A 298 10.23 6.66 30.88
C GLY A 298 10.05 5.18 31.27
N MET A 299 10.19 4.24 30.33
CA MET A 299 10.07 2.80 30.62
C MET A 299 11.24 2.23 31.42
N LEU A 300 12.48 2.63 31.10
CA LEU A 300 13.69 2.10 31.75
C LEU A 300 13.95 2.72 33.12
N SER A 301 13.52 3.96 33.32
CA SER A 301 13.59 4.64 34.62
C SER A 301 12.64 4.01 35.66
N VAL A 302 11.64 3.24 35.23
CA VAL A 302 10.79 2.46 36.12
C VAL A 302 11.55 1.21 36.59
N THR A 303 11.89 1.17 37.88
CA THR A 303 12.68 0.12 38.56
C THR A 303 12.05 -1.29 38.60
N LYS A 304 11.00 -1.55 37.81
CA LYS A 304 10.28 -2.83 37.76
C LYS A 304 10.89 -3.85 36.79
N PHE A 305 11.83 -3.40 35.95
CA PHE A 305 12.46 -4.20 34.90
C PHE A 305 13.97 -4.25 35.08
N ASN A 306 14.55 -5.37 34.69
CA ASN A 306 15.98 -5.63 34.70
C ASN A 306 16.45 -5.87 33.27
N ARG A 307 17.67 -5.46 32.92
CA ARG A 307 18.32 -5.81 31.65
C ARG A 307 18.26 -7.30 31.32
N TYR A 308 18.30 -8.18 32.33
CA TYR A 308 18.22 -9.63 32.12
C TYR A 308 16.82 -10.14 31.77
N ASP A 309 15.80 -9.28 31.87
CA ASP A 309 14.46 -9.63 31.43
C ASP A 309 14.38 -9.65 29.87
N PHE A 310 15.34 -9.02 29.19
CA PHE A 310 15.36 -8.83 27.73
C PHE A 310 16.41 -9.69 27.03
N GLU A 311 16.24 -9.90 25.72
CA GLU A 311 17.28 -10.53 24.89
C GLU A 311 18.57 -9.67 24.90
N PRO A 312 19.77 -10.27 24.92
CA PRO A 312 21.04 -9.54 24.97
C PRO A 312 21.20 -8.52 23.83
N GLU A 313 20.86 -8.92 22.60
CA GLU A 313 20.94 -8.07 21.42
C GLU A 313 19.98 -6.89 21.52
N PHE A 314 18.79 -7.11 22.06
CA PHE A 314 17.84 -6.03 22.31
C PHE A 314 18.33 -5.08 23.40
N THR A 315 18.90 -5.62 24.47
CA THR A 315 19.50 -4.82 25.56
C THR A 315 20.63 -3.92 25.05
N GLU A 316 21.48 -4.45 24.18
CA GLU A 316 22.55 -3.67 23.53
C GLU A 316 21.97 -2.55 22.65
N PHE A 317 20.89 -2.84 21.92
CA PHE A 317 20.17 -1.81 21.19
C PHE A 317 19.59 -0.73 22.10
N LEU A 318 18.97 -1.08 23.22
CA LEU A 318 18.45 -0.10 24.19
C LEU A 318 19.55 0.81 24.73
N LEU A 319 20.73 0.26 25.01
CA LEU A 319 21.90 1.03 25.42
C LEU A 319 22.34 2.02 24.34
N LYS A 320 22.37 1.57 23.07
CA LYS A 320 22.70 2.44 21.95
C LYS A 320 21.73 3.61 21.82
N VAL A 321 20.43 3.37 21.92
CA VAL A 321 19.42 4.44 21.88
C VAL A 321 19.62 5.43 23.04
N ALA A 322 19.88 4.94 24.26
CA ALA A 322 20.12 5.79 25.43
C ALA A 322 21.35 6.71 25.28
N LEU A 323 22.36 6.25 24.56
CA LEU A 323 23.55 7.05 24.23
C LEU A 323 23.30 8.02 23.07
N GLU A 324 22.58 7.60 22.03
CA GLU A 324 22.28 8.44 20.85
C GLU A 324 21.33 9.60 21.19
N GLU A 325 20.36 9.37 22.08
CA GLU A 325 19.36 10.35 22.50
C GLU A 325 19.69 11.01 23.86
N ASP A 326 20.93 10.86 24.34
CA ASP A 326 21.50 11.57 25.50
C ASP A 326 20.75 11.42 26.85
N PHE A 327 20.18 10.25 27.13
CA PHE A 327 19.51 9.96 28.41
C PHE A 327 20.16 8.83 29.22
N PHE A 328 21.35 8.35 28.81
CA PHE A 328 22.03 7.23 29.46
C PHE A 328 22.23 7.40 30.97
N GLU A 329 22.61 8.58 31.44
CA GLU A 329 22.86 8.78 32.88
C GLU A 329 21.61 8.55 33.74
N GLU A 330 20.43 8.85 33.21
CA GLU A 330 19.14 8.66 33.88
C GLU A 330 18.80 7.17 34.02
N VAL A 331 19.07 6.40 32.96
CA VAL A 331 18.75 4.96 32.89
C VAL A 331 19.94 4.06 33.24
N ARG A 332 21.10 4.64 33.59
CA ARG A 332 22.32 3.90 33.96
C ARG A 332 22.08 2.78 34.97
N PRO A 333 21.23 2.92 36.01
CA PRO A 333 20.94 1.83 36.95
C PRO A 333 20.39 0.56 36.27
N PHE A 334 19.60 0.69 35.20
CA PHE A 334 19.07 -0.44 34.44
C PHE A 334 20.19 -1.28 33.78
N PHE A 335 21.27 -0.63 33.34
CA PHE A 335 22.38 -1.28 32.64
C PHE A 335 23.46 -1.85 33.57
N LYS A 336 23.46 -1.48 34.86
CA LYS A 336 24.41 -2.02 35.83
C LYS A 336 24.26 -3.54 35.94
N ARG A 337 25.39 -4.24 36.02
CA ARG A 337 25.39 -5.68 36.33
C ARG A 337 24.88 -5.84 37.77
N PHE A 338 23.98 -6.80 37.99
CA PHE A 338 23.69 -7.25 39.35
C PHE A 338 24.97 -7.90 39.89
N THR A 339 25.66 -7.21 40.78
CA THR A 339 26.59 -7.86 41.69
C THR A 339 25.74 -8.64 42.68
N PHE A 340 25.81 -9.96 42.64
CA PHE A 340 25.37 -10.78 43.77
C PHE A 340 26.28 -10.40 44.96
N GLU A 341 25.89 -9.38 45.72
CA GLU A 341 26.43 -9.21 47.06
C GLU A 341 25.87 -10.36 47.90
N GLY A 342 26.79 -11.15 48.42
CA GLY A 342 26.58 -12.54 48.84
C GLY A 342 25.52 -12.74 49.92
N TYR A 343 24.92 -13.92 49.84
CA TYR A 343 24.47 -14.68 51.00
C TYR A 343 25.60 -14.91 52.00
#